data_AF-A0A2K9HE83-F1
#
_entry.id   AF-A0A2K9HE83-F1
#
_cell.length_a   1.000
_cell.length_b   1.000
_cell.length_c   1.000
_cell.angle_alpha   90.00
_cell.angle_beta   90.00
_cell.angle_gamma   90.00
#
_symmetry.space_group_name_H-M   'P 1'
#
loop_
_entity.id
_entity.type
_entity.pdbx_description
1 polymer ?
#
loop_
_entity_poly.entity_id
_entity_poly.type
_entity_poly.pdbx_seq_one_letter_code
_entity_poly.pdbx_strand_id
1 'polypeptide(L)' 'MYEIFKKVNLLFVYELVILGVIYFALITFQVMTKNFNGKLILLGLIILYLGQLVYFGRKRK' A
#
# COMPACT_ATOMS: atom_id res chain seq x y z
N MET A 1 -3.71 1.26 -21.53
CA MET A 1 -3.41 0.39 -20.38
C MET A 1 -2.03 0.66 -19.78
N TYR A 2 -0.96 0.70 -20.57
CA TYR A 2 0.42 0.86 -20.06
C TYR A 2 0.63 2.10 -19.16
N GLU A 3 0.13 3.26 -19.56
CA GLU A 3 0.24 4.47 -18.74
C GLU A 3 -0.51 4.41 -17.39
N ILE A 4 -1.60 3.64 -17.33
CA ILE A 4 -2.39 3.48 -16.10
C ILE A 4 -1.59 2.64 -15.11
N PHE A 5 -1.03 1.51 -15.56
CA PHE A 5 -0.15 0.69 -14.74
C PHE A 5 1.07 1.47 -14.25
N LYS A 6 1.65 2.33 -15.09
CA LYS A 6 2.79 3.18 -14.68
C LYS A 6 2.41 4.15 -13.56
N LYS A 7 1.25 4.84 -13.67
CA LYS A 7 0.77 5.77 -12.63
C LYS A 7 0.38 5.06 -11.35
N VAL A 8 -0.33 3.93 -11.46
CA VAL A 8 -0.72 3.11 -10.29
C VAL A 8 0.51 2.56 -9.59
N ASN A 9 1.50 2.01 -10.32
CA ASN A 9 2.73 1.53 -9.69
C ASN A 9 3.53 2.64 -8.99
N LEU A 10 3.64 3.83 -9.59
CA LEU A 10 4.33 4.95 -8.95
C LEU A 10 3.65 5.35 -7.64
N LEU A 11 2.32 5.44 -7.63
CA LEU A 11 1.55 5.76 -6.42
C LEU A 11 1.63 4.65 -5.39
N PHE A 12 1.52 3.39 -5.83
CA PHE A 12 1.62 2.23 -4.96
C PHE A 12 2.98 2.14 -4.28
N VAL A 13 4.08 2.38 -5.02
CA VAL A 13 5.43 2.41 -4.45
C VAL A 13 5.58 3.56 -3.44
N TYR A 14 5.05 4.75 -3.76
CA TYR A 14 5.07 5.88 -2.84
C TYR A 14 4.30 5.60 -1.54
N GLU A 15 3.10 5.03 -1.65
CA GLU A 15 2.30 4.62 -0.48
C GLU A 15 2.98 3.48 0.31
N LEU A 16 3.63 2.54 -0.37
CA LEU A 16 4.42 1.48 0.28
C LEU A 16 5.56 2.05 1.12
N VAL A 17 6.26 3.05 0.60
CA VAL A 17 7.33 3.74 1.34
C VAL A 17 6.76 4.45 2.57
N ILE A 18 5.65 5.17 2.42
CA ILE A 18 4.99 5.85 3.55
C ILE A 18 4.51 4.84 4.59
N LEU A 19 3.82 3.77 4.17
CA LEU A 19 3.36 2.71 5.06
C LEU A 19 4.52 2.03 5.78
N GLY A 20 5.64 1.81 5.07
CA GLY A 20 6.88 1.29 5.67
C GLY A 20 7.45 2.21 6.74
N VAL A 21 7.50 3.52 6.48
CA VAL A 21 7.97 4.53 7.44
C VAL A 21 7.03 4.62 8.66
N ILE A 22 5.72 4.62 8.45
CA ILE A 22 4.72 4.63 9.53
C ILE A 22 4.82 3.36 10.36
N TYR A 23 4.92 2.19 9.72
CA TYR A 23 5.08 0.91 10.42
C TYR A 23 6.37 0.89 11.26
N PHE A 24 7.48 1.35 10.68
CA PHE A 24 8.74 1.46 11.40
C PHE A 24 8.61 2.39 12.61
N ALA A 25 8.01 3.57 12.42
CA ALA A 25 7.76 4.51 13.51
C ALA A 25 6.88 3.89 14.62
N LEU A 26 5.78 3.21 14.27
CA LEU A 26 4.90 2.55 15.24
C LEU A 26 5.60 1.46 16.06
N ILE A 27 6.54 0.73 15.45
CA ILE A 27 7.40 -0.22 16.17
C ILE A 27 8.36 0.53 17.09
N THR A 28 9.05 1.56 16.57
CA THR A 28 10.04 2.34 17.33
C THR A 28 9.43 3.01 18.55
N PHE A 29 8.23 3.58 18.42
CA PHE A 29 7.49 4.21 19.52
C PHE A 29 6.79 3.20 20.43
N GLN A 30 6.99 1.88 20.23
CA GLN A 30 6.35 0.80 20.99
C GLN A 30 4.81 0.86 21.02
N VAL A 31 4.20 1.60 20.11
CA VAL A 31 2.74 1.67 19.94
C VAL A 31 2.20 0.35 19.40
N MET A 32 3.05 -0.41 18.71
CA MET A 32 2.70 -1.66 18.06
C MET A 32 3.72 -2.76 18.43
N THR A 33 3.25 -3.88 18.97
CA THR A 33 4.10 -5.02 19.28
C THR A 33 4.57 -5.70 17.99
N LYS A 34 5.84 -6.14 17.95
CA LYS A 34 6.49 -6.78 16.80
C LYS A 34 5.80 -8.07 16.29
N ASN A 35 4.75 -8.51 16.96
CA ASN A 35 3.95 -9.70 16.65
C ASN A 35 2.95 -9.46 15.50
N PHE A 36 3.30 -8.56 14.58
CA PHE A 36 2.48 -8.25 13.43
C PHE A 36 2.58 -9.39 12.42
N ASN A 37 1.44 -10.04 12.18
CA ASN A 37 1.34 -11.14 11.24
C ASN A 37 1.67 -10.61 9.83
N GLY A 38 2.83 -10.95 9.29
CA GLY A 38 3.25 -10.48 7.95
C GLY A 38 2.23 -10.83 6.86
N LYS A 39 1.44 -11.89 7.07
CA LYS A 39 0.29 -12.26 6.23
C LYS A 39 -0.80 -11.18 6.19
N LEU A 40 -1.10 -10.52 7.30
CA LEU A 40 -2.11 -9.45 7.40
C LEU A 40 -1.68 -8.21 6.61
N ILE A 41 -0.39 -7.85 6.70
CA ILE A 41 0.19 -6.74 5.93
C ILE A 41 0.14 -7.05 4.43
N LEU A 42 0.51 -8.28 4.04
CA LEU A 42 0.45 -8.72 2.64
C LEU A 42 -0.97 -8.63 2.08
N LEU A 43 -1.96 -9.06 2.88
CA LEU A 43 -3.37 -9.02 2.51
C LEU A 43 -3.88 -7.58 2.36
N GLY A 44 -3.48 -6.68 3.26
CA GLY A 44 -3.76 -5.24 3.16
C GLY A 44 -3.16 -4.60 1.91
N LEU A 45 -1.92 -4.94 1.56
CA LEU A 45 -1.25 -4.43 0.36
C LEU A 45 -1.93 -4.88 -0.93
N ILE A 46 -2.41 -6.13 -1.00
CA ILE A 46 -3.15 -6.66 -2.14
C ILE A 46 -4.48 -5.90 -2.31
N ILE A 47 -5.20 -5.67 -1.22
CA ILE A 47 -6.47 -4.91 -1.25
C ILE A 47 -6.22 -3.46 -1.70
N LEU A 48 -5.18 -2.81 -1.18
CA LEU A 48 -4.78 -1.46 -1.58
C LEU A 48 -4.49 -1.36 -3.08
N TYR A 49 -3.69 -2.29 -3.61
CA TYR A 49 -3.34 -2.33 -5.03
C TYR A 49 -4.56 -2.54 -5.93
N LEU A 50 -5.44 -3.48 -5.58
CA LEU A 50 -6.68 -3.73 -6.31
C LEU A 50 -7.63 -2.52 -6.24
N GLY A 51 -7.75 -1.87 -5.09
CA GLY A 51 -8.54 -0.66 -4.91
C GLY A 51 -8.07 0.48 -5.80
N GLN A 52 -6.76 0.73 -5.88
CA GLN A 52 -6.18 1.72 -6.78
C GLN A 52 -6.44 1.38 -8.25
N LEU A 53 -6.30 0.11 -8.63
CA LEU A 53 -6.60 -0.37 -9.99
C LEU A 53 -8.04 -0.07 -10.39
N VAL A 54 -9.01 -0.34 -9.51
CA VAL A 54 -10.43 -0.05 -9.74
C VAL A 54 -10.70 1.45 -9.76
N TYR A 55 -10.11 2.22 -8.85
CA TYR A 55 -10.29 3.68 -8.78
C TYR A 55 -9.79 4.36 -10.06
N PHE A 56 -8.57 4.05 -10.50
CA PHE A 56 -8.01 4.60 -11.75
C PHE A 56 -8.71 4.04 -12.99
N GLY A 57 -9.20 2.81 -12.94
CA GLY A 57 -10.00 2.21 -14.01
C GLY A 57 -11.36 2.89 -14.19
N ARG A 58 -12.04 3.26 -13.08
CA ARG A 58 -13.32 3.98 -13.11
C ARG A 58 -13.17 5.46 -13.46
N LYS A 59 -12.12 6.14 -12.97
CA LYS A 59 -11.93 7.58 -13.18
C LYS A 59 -11.61 7.98 -14.63
N ARG A 60 -11.36 7.01 -15.53
CA ARG A 60 -11.10 7.23 -16.96
C ARG A 60 -12.29 6.90 -17.88
N LYS A 61 -13.42 6.39 -17.36
CA LYS A 61 -14.70 6.29 -18.09
C LYS A 61 -15.53 7.54 -17.84
#